data_AF-A0A3C1C4T7-F1
#
_entry.id   AF-A0A3C1C4T7-F1
#
_cell.length_a   1.000
_cell.length_b   1.000
_cell.length_c   1.000
_cell.angle_alpha   90.00
_cell.angle_beta   90.00
_cell.angle_gamma   90.00
#
_symmetry.space_group_name_H-M   'P 1'
#
loop_
_entity.id
_entity.type
_entity.pdbx_description
1 polymer ?
#
loop_
_entity_poly.entity_id
_entity_poly.type
_entity_poly.pdbx_seq_one_letter_code
_entity_poly.pdbx_strand_id
1 'polypeptide(L)' 'MQELFQKMLVAMGEDPDREGLRATPKRAASAWSYLTRGYQQDPAALMKSAVFEVEANHMVIVRDIEIYSLCEHHLLPFFG' A
#
# COMPACT_ATOMS: atom_id res chain seq x y z
N MET A 1 -11.83 7.31 -7.10
CA MET A 1 -10.39 7.09 -7.39
C MET A 1 -10.08 6.99 -8.88
N GLN A 2 -10.73 6.13 -9.68
CA GLN A 2 -10.41 6.01 -11.12
C GLN A 2 -10.55 7.36 -11.86
N GLU A 3 -11.69 8.05 -11.69
CA GLU A 3 -11.91 9.38 -12.28
C GLU A 3 -10.84 10.41 -11.87
N LEU A 4 -10.32 10.34 -10.64
CA LEU A 4 -9.26 11.25 -10.16
C LEU A 4 -7.95 10.98 -10.89
N PHE A 5 -7.59 9.72 -11.11
CA PHE A 5 -6.41 9.36 -11.91
C PHE A 5 -6.56 9.78 -13.36
N GLN A 6 -7.75 9.64 -13.95
CA GLN A 6 -8.00 10.14 -15.30
C GLN A 6 -7.83 11.67 -15.39
N LYS A 7 -8.40 12.42 -14.44
CA LYS A 7 -8.22 13.88 -14.34
C LYS A 7 -6.75 14.26 -14.14
N MET A 8 -6.00 13.49 -13.36
CA MET A 8 -4.57 13.71 -13.14
C MET A 8 -3.77 13.52 -14.42
N LEU A 9 -4.06 12.50 -15.24
CA LEU A 9 -3.42 12.31 -16.54
C LEU A 9 -3.65 13.52 -17.45
N VAL A 10 -4.89 13.99 -17.56
CA VAL A 10 -5.23 15.20 -18.33
C VAL A 10 -4.49 16.43 -17.81
N ALA A 11 -4.44 16.61 -16.49
CA ALA A 11 -3.73 17.74 -15.86
C ALA A 11 -2.22 17.72 -16.09
N MET A 12 -1.63 16.54 -16.33
CA MET A 12 -0.22 16.38 -16.71
C MET A 12 0.02 16.55 -18.22
N GLY A 13 -1.01 16.80 -19.03
CA GLY A 13 -0.92 16.93 -20.48
C GLY A 13 -0.90 15.61 -21.26
N GLU A 14 -1.25 14.49 -20.62
CA GLU A 14 -1.37 13.19 -21.27
C GLU A 14 -2.76 12.99 -21.91
N ASP A 15 -2.81 12.23 -22.99
CA ASP A 15 -4.06 11.74 -23.61
C ASP A 15 -4.51 10.43 -22.93
N PRO A 16 -5.61 10.41 -22.14
CA PRO A 16 -6.07 9.20 -21.47
C PRO A 16 -6.57 8.10 -22.42
N ASP A 17 -6.91 8.44 -23.66
CA ASP A 17 -7.46 7.51 -24.66
C ASP A 17 -6.38 6.76 -25.44
N ARG A 18 -5.10 7.16 -25.31
CA ARG A 18 -3.98 6.43 -25.90
C ARG A 18 -3.92 5.00 -25.36
N GLU A 19 -3.55 4.06 -26.24
CA GLU A 19 -3.60 2.61 -25.96
C GLU A 19 -3.04 2.23 -24.58
N GLY A 20 -1.88 2.79 -24.21
CA GLY A 20 -1.21 2.51 -22.94
C GLY A 20 -1.90 3.05 -21.68
N LEU A 21 -2.71 4.10 -21.80
CA LEU A 21 -3.34 4.78 -20.65
C LEU A 21 -4.81 4.43 -20.43
N ARG A 22 -5.52 3.87 -21.40
CA ARG A 22 -6.95 3.54 -21.26
C ARG A 22 -7.28 2.76 -19.98
N ALA A 23 -6.40 1.86 -19.57
CA ALA A 23 -6.55 1.07 -18.35
C ALA A 23 -5.78 1.62 -17.13
N THR A 24 -4.98 2.67 -17.29
CA THR A 24 -4.20 3.29 -16.20
C THR A 24 -5.07 3.79 -15.06
N PRO A 25 -6.19 4.52 -15.27
CA PRO A 25 -7.05 4.96 -14.17
C PRO A 25 -7.55 3.81 -13.28
N LYS A 26 -7.94 2.69 -13.90
CA LYS A 26 -8.35 1.46 -13.19
C LYS A 26 -7.18 0.85 -12.42
N ARG A 27 -6.03 0.65 -13.06
CA ARG A 27 -4.83 0.07 -12.41
C ARG A 27 -4.34 0.92 -11.24
N ALA A 28 -4.28 2.24 -11.41
CA ALA A 28 -3.83 3.17 -10.38
C ALA A 28 -4.78 3.17 -9.17
N ALA A 29 -6.10 3.17 -9.40
CA ALA A 29 -7.07 3.07 -8.32
C ALA A 29 -6.93 1.74 -7.54
N SER A 30 -6.74 0.62 -8.24
CA SER A 30 -6.49 -0.68 -7.61
C SER A 30 -5.19 -0.69 -6.81
N ALA A 31 -4.10 -0.12 -7.35
CA ALA A 31 -2.83 -0.01 -6.64
C ALA A 31 -2.98 0.80 -5.36
N TRP A 32 -3.65 1.94 -5.41
CA TRP A 32 -3.89 2.77 -4.22
C TRP A 32 -4.73 2.06 -3.17
N SER A 33 -5.78 1.34 -3.57
CA SER A 33 -6.56 0.51 -2.65
C SER A 33 -5.71 -0.56 -1.95
N TYR A 34 -4.70 -1.12 -2.65
CA TYR A 34 -3.80 -2.10 -2.07
C TYR A 34 -2.79 -1.46 -1.11
N LEU A 35 -2.18 -0.34 -1.52
CA LEU A 35 -1.15 0.37 -0.76
C LEU A 35 -1.71 0.93 0.56
N THR A 36 -2.98 1.32 0.60
CA THR A 36 -3.63 1.88 1.79
C THR A 36 -4.54 0.89 2.52
N ARG A 37 -4.53 -0.40 2.14
CA ARG A 37 -5.41 -1.42 2.76
C ARG A 37 -5.22 -1.56 4.26
N GLY A 38 -4.04 -1.19 4.78
CA GLY A 38 -3.72 -1.25 6.21
C GLY A 38 -4.70 -0.49 7.09
N TYR A 39 -5.31 0.60 6.59
CA TYR A 39 -6.33 1.35 7.34
C TYR A 39 -7.61 0.55 7.63
N GLN A 40 -7.86 -0.52 6.89
CA GLN A 40 -9.05 -1.37 7.06
C GLN A 40 -8.73 -2.66 7.81
N GLN A 41 -7.48 -2.86 8.24
CA GLN A 41 -7.06 -4.05 8.96
C GLN A 41 -7.23 -3.85 10.47
N ASP A 42 -7.60 -4.93 11.17
CA ASP A 42 -7.63 -4.98 12.62
C ASP A 42 -6.40 -5.77 13.13
N PRO A 43 -5.39 -5.11 13.72
CA PRO A 43 -4.20 -5.77 14.24
C PRO A 43 -4.54 -6.81 15.31
N ALA A 44 -5.55 -6.56 16.14
CA ALA A 44 -5.94 -7.50 17.19
C ALA A 44 -6.51 -8.77 16.58
N ALA A 45 -7.35 -8.66 15.54
CA ALA A 45 -7.84 -9.82 14.81
C ALA A 45 -6.72 -10.63 14.14
N LEU A 46 -5.69 -9.96 13.60
CA LEU A 46 -4.53 -10.62 12.97
C LEU A 46 -3.70 -11.44 13.97
N MET A 47 -3.65 -11.02 15.24
CA MET A 47 -2.84 -11.65 16.28
C MET A 47 -3.55 -12.81 17.02
N LYS A 48 -4.88 -12.95 16.87
CA LYS A 48 -5.71 -13.86 17.69
C LYS A 48 -5.26 -15.33 17.70
N SER A 49 -4.62 -15.83 16.65
CA SER A 49 -4.19 -17.23 16.52
C SER A 49 -2.69 -17.45 16.71
N ALA A 50 -1.91 -16.41 17.06
CA ALA A 50 -0.45 -16.45 17.02
C ALA A 50 0.21 -16.15 18.38
N VAL A 51 -0.47 -16.45 19.50
CA VAL A 51 0.05 -16.28 20.85
C VAL A 51 0.28 -17.64 21.49
N PHE A 52 1.48 -17.87 22.00
CA PHE A 52 1.92 -19.13 22.59
C PHE A 52 2.61 -18.88 23.93
N GLU A 53 2.38 -19.77 24.88
CA GLU A 53 3.08 -19.77 26.16
C GLU A 53 4.42 -20.50 26.00
N VAL A 54 5.51 -19.83 26.36
CA VAL A 54 6.89 -20.36 26.28
C VAL A 54 7.67 -19.87 27.49
N GLU A 55 8.35 -20.77 28.19
CA GLU A 55 9.36 -20.39 29.17
C GLU A 55 10.61 -19.85 28.44
N ALA A 56 10.69 -18.54 28.29
CA ALA A 56 11.84 -17.86 27.69
C ALA A 56 12.35 -16.76 28.64
N ASN A 57 13.63 -16.83 28.98
CA ASN A 57 14.34 -15.85 29.82
C ASN A 57 15.41 -15.05 29.04
N HIS A 58 15.31 -15.01 27.71
CA HIS A 58 16.27 -14.37 26.81
C HIS A 58 15.56 -13.53 25.74
N MET A 59 16.28 -12.59 25.13
CA MET A 59 15.77 -11.69 24.10
C MET A 59 15.51 -12.44 22.78
N VAL A 60 14.35 -12.19 22.17
CA VAL A 60 14.02 -12.63 20.81
C VAL A 60 14.11 -11.43 19.88
N ILE A 61 14.88 -11.55 18.80
CA ILE A 61 15.02 -10.50 17.77
C ILE A 61 14.48 -11.03 16.46
N VAL A 62 13.52 -10.33 15.89
CA VAL A 62 13.13 -10.45 14.48
C VAL A 62 13.63 -9.19 13.79
N ARG A 63 14.48 -9.36 12.78
CA ARG A 63 15.14 -8.28 12.04
C ARG A 63 15.07 -8.54 10.55
N ASP A 64 15.48 -7.55 9.76
CA ASP A 64 15.51 -7.63 8.30
C ASP A 64 14.11 -7.90 7.70
N ILE A 65 13.06 -7.34 8.31
CA ILE A 65 11.69 -7.36 7.79
C ILE A 65 11.58 -6.27 6.74
N GLU A 66 11.35 -6.67 5.50
CA GLU A 66 11.15 -5.74 4.38
C GLU A 66 9.82 -4.98 4.53
N ILE A 67 9.88 -3.65 4.45
CA ILE A 67 8.70 -2.78 4.54
C ILE A 67 8.60 -1.93 3.27
N TYR A 68 7.36 -1.78 2.80
CA TYR A 68 6.98 -0.82 1.76
C TYR A 68 5.86 0.07 2.29
N SER A 69 6.00 1.39 2.15
CA SER A 69 4.99 2.35 2.57
C SER A 69 4.97 3.58 1.67
N LEU A 70 4.09 4.53 1.97
CA LEU A 70 3.90 5.78 1.24
C LEU A 70 4.21 6.97 2.15
N CYS A 71 5.03 7.91 1.66
CA CYS A 71 5.27 9.18 2.34
C CYS A 71 4.01 10.03 2.23
N GLU A 72 3.42 10.45 3.35
CA GLU A 72 2.20 11.27 3.36
C GLU A 72 2.40 12.68 2.76
N HIS A 73 3.63 13.21 2.78
CA HIS A 73 3.94 14.55 2.27
C HIS A 73 3.98 14.63 0.74
N HIS A 74 4.45 13.55 0.10
CA HIS A 74 4.74 13.55 -1.34
C HIS A 74 3.99 12.45 -2.10
N LEU A 75 3.35 11.53 -1.39
CA LEU A 75 2.67 10.35 -1.92
C LEU A 75 3.59 9.44 -2.75
N LEU A 76 4.90 9.49 -2.47
CA LEU A 76 5.92 8.64 -3.07
C LEU A 76 6.29 7.47 -2.16
N PRO A 77 6.67 6.31 -2.71
CA PRO A 77 7.08 5.17 -1.92
C PRO A 77 8.35 5.45 -1.11
N PHE A 78 8.41 4.88 0.10
CA PHE A 78 9.66 4.61 0.80
C PHE A 78 9.66 3.14 1.23
N PHE A 79 10.84 2.53 1.26
CA PHE A 79 11.00 1.12 1.54
C PHE A 79 12.35 0.85 2.19
N GLY A 80 12.45 -0.29 2.86
CA GLY A 80 13.64 -0.77 3.57
C GLY A 80 13.29 -1.53 4.83
#